data_AF-A0A9D4HXA2-F1
#
_entry.id   AF-A0A9D4HXA2-F1
#
_cell.length_a   1.000
_cell.length_b   1.000
_cell.length_c   1.000
_cell.angle_alpha   90.00
_cell.angle_beta   90.00
_cell.angle_gamma   90.00
#
_symmetry.space_group_name_H-M   'P 1'
#
loop_
_entity.id
_entity.type
_entity.pdbx_description
1 polymer ?
#
loop_
_entity_poly.entity_id
_entity_poly.type
_entity_poly.pdbx_seq_one_letter_code
_entity_poly.pdbx_strand_id
1 'polypeptide(L)'
;MLLLLLLLLLLLLLLLLLLLLLLLLLLLLLLLLLLLLLLLLLLLLLLLLLLLPLLLLLLLLLLLLLLLLLLLLLLLLLLLLVLLLLVLLLLVLLLPPPPPPPPPPPPPPPPRLLLLLLLLLLLLLLLLPLLLLLLLLLLLPLLLLLLLLLLLLLLLLLPLLLLLLLLLLLLLLLLLLLLLLLLLLLQLLLLLLLLLLLLLLLLPLLLLLLLLLLLLLHHHHHHHHHSQ
;
A
#
# COMPACT_ATOMS: atom_id res chain seq x y z
N MET A 1 52.63 1.12 44.03
CA MET A 1 52.32 0.20 42.91
C MET A 1 50.90 -0.38 43.01
N LEU A 2 50.51 -1.02 44.12
CA LEU A 2 49.18 -1.64 44.28
C LEU A 2 48.01 -0.65 44.13
N LEU A 3 48.11 0.54 44.74
CA LEU A 3 47.11 1.61 44.58
C LEU A 3 46.91 2.02 43.11
N LEU A 4 48.01 2.11 42.34
CA LEU A 4 47.98 2.49 40.93
C LEU A 4 47.27 1.41 40.09
N LEU A 5 47.52 0.13 40.37
CA LEU A 5 46.86 -0.99 39.72
C LEU A 5 45.34 -0.98 39.99
N LEU A 6 44.95 -0.76 41.24
CA LEU A 6 43.54 -0.66 41.64
C LEU A 6 42.84 0.51 40.93
N LEU A 7 43.50 1.68 40.86
CA LEU A 7 42.97 2.85 40.18
C LEU A 7 42.78 2.61 38.67
N LEU A 8 43.78 2.01 38.01
CA LEU A 8 43.72 1.68 36.59
C LEU A 8 42.56 0.74 36.28
N LEU A 9 42.36 -0.26 37.13
CA LEU A 9 41.28 -1.21 37.01
C LEU A 9 39.90 -0.54 37.21
N LEU A 10 39.75 0.31 38.24
CA LEU A 10 38.52 1.05 38.47
C LEU A 10 38.18 1.93 37.25
N LEU A 11 39.19 2.60 36.69
CA LEU A 11 39.04 3.41 35.48
C LEU A 11 38.59 2.56 34.29
N LEU A 12 39.18 1.36 34.11
CA LEU A 12 38.80 0.43 33.06
C LEU A 12 37.33 -0.03 33.21
N LEU A 13 36.90 -0.36 34.44
CA LEU A 13 35.53 -0.75 34.73
C LEU A 13 34.55 0.40 34.43
N LEU A 14 34.89 1.63 34.84
CA LEU A 14 34.08 2.82 34.57
C LEU A 14 33.95 3.09 33.07
N LEU A 15 35.06 2.98 32.33
CA LEU A 15 35.07 3.14 30.87
C LEU A 15 34.18 2.09 30.20
N LEU A 16 34.25 0.84 30.64
CA LEU A 16 33.42 -0.25 30.11
C LEU A 16 31.94 -0.04 30.41
N LEU A 17 31.60 0.41 31.62
CA LEU A 17 30.23 0.76 32.00
C LEU A 17 29.69 1.93 31.15
N LEU A 18 30.51 2.96 30.93
CA LEU A 18 30.16 4.09 30.08
C LEU A 18 29.93 3.63 28.63
N LEU A 19 30.79 2.75 28.11
CA LEU A 19 30.63 2.17 26.78
C LEU A 19 29.32 1.38 26.67
N LEU A 20 29.00 0.57 27.69
CA LEU A 20 27.74 -0.18 27.76
C LEU A 20 26.52 0.76 27.75
N LEU A 21 26.56 1.84 28.55
CA LEU A 21 25.50 2.84 28.59
C LEU A 21 25.32 3.54 27.24
N LEU A 22 26.42 3.92 26.59
CA LEU A 22 26.39 4.54 25.26
C LEU A 22 25.79 3.58 24.22
N LEU A 23 26.16 2.30 24.26
CA LEU A 23 25.62 1.27 23.36
C LEU A 23 24.10 1.11 23.58
N LEU A 24 23.65 1.09 24.83
CA LEU A 24 22.23 1.01 25.17
C LEU A 24 21.46 2.25 24.69
N LEU A 25 22.03 3.45 24.85
CA LEU A 25 21.42 4.68 24.36
C LEU A 25 21.31 4.68 22.83
N LEU A 26 22.37 4.24 22.14
CA LEU A 26 22.38 4.11 20.69
C LEU A 26 21.29 3.14 20.21
N LEU A 27 21.14 2.00 20.91
CA LEU A 27 20.07 1.04 20.65
C LEU A 27 18.69 1.67 20.80
N LEU A 28 18.46 2.41 21.89
CA LEU A 28 17.19 3.07 22.13
C LEU A 28 16.86 4.10 21.03
N LEU A 29 17.86 4.90 20.63
CA LEU A 29 17.70 5.89 19.56
C LEU A 29 17.38 5.22 18.22
N LEU A 30 18.10 4.14 17.88
CA LEU A 30 17.86 3.36 16.67
C LEU A 30 16.43 2.79 16.67
N LEU A 31 15.99 2.22 17.79
CA LEU A 31 14.63 1.69 17.95
C LEU A 31 13.58 2.79 17.78
N LEU A 32 13.80 3.98 18.34
CA LEU A 32 12.91 5.12 18.22
C LEU A 32 12.79 5.61 16.77
N LEU A 33 13.94 5.80 16.09
CA LEU A 33 13.97 6.22 14.69
C LEU A 33 13.20 5.23 13.81
N LEU A 34 13.38 3.95 14.08
CA LEU A 34 12.67 2.91 13.36
C LEU A 34 11.17 2.93 13.65
N LEU A 35 10.75 3.08 14.91
CA LEU A 35 9.34 3.20 15.25
C LEU A 35 8.69 4.37 14.51
N LEU A 36 9.39 5.50 14.41
CA LEU A 36 8.94 6.66 13.66
C LEU A 36 8.81 6.34 12.16
N LEU A 37 9.79 5.65 11.56
CA LEU A 37 9.74 5.21 10.17
C LEU A 37 8.56 4.27 9.92
N LEU A 38 8.34 3.30 10.81
CA LEU A 38 7.22 2.38 10.76
C LEU A 38 5.88 3.13 10.84
N LEU A 39 5.77 4.10 11.74
CA LEU A 39 4.58 4.94 11.88
C LEU A 39 4.30 5.74 10.62
N LEU A 40 5.32 6.36 10.02
CA LEU A 40 5.19 7.11 8.77
C LEU A 40 4.72 6.21 7.63
N LEU A 41 5.29 5.00 7.52
CA LEU A 41 4.89 4.04 6.50
C LEU A 41 3.46 3.53 6.72
N LEU A 42 3.06 3.29 7.98
CA LEU A 42 1.69 2.93 8.33
C LEU A 42 0.71 4.05 7.97
N LEU A 43 1.06 5.30 8.24
CA LEU A 43 0.24 6.46 7.88
C LEU A 43 0.06 6.56 6.35
N LEU A 44 1.13 6.34 5.59
CA LEU A 44 1.07 6.30 4.13
C LEU A 44 0.17 5.18 3.63
N LEU A 45 0.28 3.98 4.23
CA LEU A 45 -0.58 2.84 3.91
C LEU A 45 -2.05 3.15 4.21
N LEU A 46 -2.34 3.77 5.36
CA LEU A 46 -3.68 4.16 5.75
C LEU A 46 -4.28 5.18 4.77
N LEU A 47 -3.49 6.19 4.36
CA LEU A 47 -3.91 7.18 3.37
C LEU A 47 -4.27 6.49 2.04
N LEU A 48 -3.42 5.57 1.59
CA LEU A 48 -3.64 4.81 0.36
C LEU A 48 -4.89 3.92 0.45
N LEU A 49 -5.08 3.27 1.61
CA LEU A 49 -6.25 2.45 1.91
C LEU A 49 -7.54 3.28 1.91
N LEU A 50 -7.49 4.53 2.39
CA LEU A 50 -8.64 5.44 2.38
C LEU A 50 -8.96 5.98 0.99
N LEU A 51 -7.95 6.14 0.13
CA LEU A 51 -8.15 6.56 -1.25
C LEU A 51 -8.81 5.48 -2.11
N LEU A 52 -8.48 4.21 -1.86
CA LEU A 52 -9.04 3.06 -2.59
C LEU A 52 -10.59 3.02 -2.64
N PRO A 53 -11.34 3.10 -1.53
CA PRO A 53 -12.81 3.08 -1.56
C PRO A 53 -13.38 4.31 -2.26
N LEU A 54 -12.72 5.48 -2.18
CA LEU A 54 -13.15 6.67 -2.92
C LEU A 54 -13.03 6.47 -4.43
N LEU A 55 -11.94 5.84 -4.88
CA LEU A 55 -11.75 5.50 -6.29
C LEU A 55 -12.75 4.43 -6.75
N LEU A 56 -13.03 3.42 -5.92
CA LEU A 56 -14.06 2.41 -6.19
C LEU A 56 -15.47 3.03 -6.25
N LEU A 57 -15.78 3.99 -5.39
CA LEU A 57 -17.04 4.72 -5.42
C LEU A 57 -17.16 5.52 -6.72
N LEU A 58 -16.09 6.21 -7.13
CA LEU A 58 -16.04 6.94 -8.39
C LEU A 58 -16.25 6.01 -9.59
N LEU A 59 -15.64 4.83 -9.57
CA LEU A 59 -15.84 3.80 -10.58
C LEU A 59 -17.30 3.35 -10.63
N LEU A 60 -17.90 3.07 -9.48
CA LEU A 60 -19.29 2.63 -9.39
C LEU A 60 -20.25 3.72 -9.89
N LEU A 61 -19.99 4.98 -9.55
CA LEU A 61 -20.77 6.12 -10.03
C LEU A 61 -20.66 6.24 -11.56
N LEU A 62 -19.46 6.10 -12.10
CA LEU A 62 -19.24 6.14 -13.54
C LEU A 62 -19.95 4.97 -14.26
N LEU A 63 -19.91 3.78 -13.68
CA LEU A 63 -20.61 2.60 -14.20
C LEU A 63 -22.13 2.80 -14.16
N LEU A 64 -22.66 3.41 -13.10
CA LEU A 64 -24.07 3.76 -13.00
C LEU A 64 -24.48 4.78 -14.07
N LEU A 65 -23.67 5.82 -14.28
CA LEU A 65 -23.88 6.80 -15.34
C LEU A 65 -23.88 6.13 -16.72
N LEU A 66 -22.94 5.21 -16.96
CA LEU A 66 -22.88 4.41 -18.17
C LEU A 66 -24.17 3.59 -18.36
N LEU A 67 -24.63 2.91 -17.33
CA LEU A 67 -25.85 2.11 -17.36
C LEU A 67 -27.07 3.00 -17.68
N LEU A 68 -27.17 4.16 -17.05
CA LEU A 68 -28.25 5.12 -17.30
C LEU A 68 -28.25 5.62 -18.75
N LEU A 69 -27.08 5.96 -19.28
CA LEU A 69 -26.91 6.41 -20.65
C LEU A 69 -27.30 5.31 -21.65
N LEU A 70 -26.90 4.07 -21.38
CA LEU A 70 -27.30 2.90 -22.17
C LEU A 70 -28.82 2.68 -22.13
N LEU A 71 -29.43 2.81 -20.95
CA LEU A 71 -30.88 2.68 -20.78
C LEU A 71 -31.64 3.75 -21.57
N LEU A 72 -31.19 5.01 -21.50
CA LEU A 72 -31.79 6.12 -22.26
C LEU A 72 -31.73 5.84 -23.77
N LEU A 73 -30.58 5.34 -24.24
CA LEU A 73 -30.38 5.01 -25.63
C LEU A 73 -31.25 3.82 -26.08
N LEU A 74 -31.39 2.81 -25.22
CA LEU A 74 -32.30 1.68 -25.47
C LEU A 74 -33.76 2.15 -25.54
N LEU A 75 -34.17 3.05 -24.66
CA LEU A 75 -35.51 3.65 -24.68
C LEU A 75 -35.75 4.43 -25.98
N LEU A 76 -34.77 5.20 -26.44
CA LEU A 76 -34.84 5.91 -27.72
C LEU A 76 -34.99 4.94 -28.90
N LEU A 77 -34.22 3.85 -28.89
CA LEU A 77 -34.32 2.80 -29.91
C LEU A 77 -35.71 2.13 -29.89
N LEU A 78 -36.24 1.83 -28.72
CA LEU A 78 -37.58 1.26 -28.56
C LEU A 78 -38.65 2.21 -29.10
N LEU A 79 -38.57 3.50 -28.76
CA LEU A 79 -39.50 4.51 -29.26
C LEU A 79 -39.46 4.58 -30.80
N LEU A 80 -38.27 4.55 -31.39
CA LEU A 80 -38.09 4.51 -32.84
C LEU A 80 -38.72 3.26 -33.46
N LEU A 81 -38.56 2.10 -32.82
CA LEU A 81 -39.15 0.84 -33.27
C LEU A 81 -40.68 0.90 -33.22
N VAL A 82 -41.26 1.43 -32.14
CA VAL A 82 -42.72 1.62 -32.03
C VAL A 82 -43.23 2.56 -33.11
N LEU A 83 -42.52 3.67 -33.37
CA LEU A 83 -42.85 4.60 -34.45
C LEU A 83 -42.83 3.88 -35.80
N LEU A 84 -41.82 3.06 -36.08
CA LEU A 84 -41.73 2.26 -37.30
C LEU A 84 -42.94 1.33 -37.45
N LEU A 85 -43.29 0.60 -36.38
CA LEU A 85 -44.42 -0.33 -36.40
C LEU A 85 -45.73 0.41 -36.66
N LEU A 86 -45.92 1.59 -36.08
CA LEU A 86 -47.10 2.42 -36.31
C LEU A 86 -47.19 2.89 -37.77
N VAL A 87 -46.06 3.30 -38.36
CA VAL A 87 -45.99 3.68 -39.78
C VAL A 87 -46.31 2.49 -40.68
N LEU A 88 -45.78 1.31 -40.35
CA LEU A 88 -46.05 0.07 -41.09
C LEU A 88 -47.52 -0.33 -41.00
N LEU A 89 -48.11 -0.26 -39.81
CA LEU A 89 -49.54 -0.50 -39.60
C LEU A 89 -50.39 0.47 -40.43
N LEU A 90 -50.05 1.76 -40.41
CA LEU A 90 -50.76 2.78 -41.19
C LEU A 90 -50.64 2.51 -42.70
N LEU A 91 -49.48 2.06 -43.18
CA LEU A 91 -49.32 1.61 -44.57
C LEU A 91 -50.22 0.43 -44.90
N VAL A 92 -50.29 -0.59 -44.02
CA VAL A 92 -51.16 -1.76 -44.21
C VAL A 92 -52.63 -1.35 -44.26
N LEU A 93 -53.08 -0.45 -43.38
CA LEU A 93 -54.46 0.04 -43.35
C LEU A 93 -54.83 0.87 -44.59
N LEU A 94 -53.86 1.51 -45.23
CA LEU A 94 -54.06 2.25 -46.48
C LEU A 94 -54.09 1.37 -47.72
N LEU A 95 -53.72 0.09 -47.63
CA LEU A 95 -53.85 -0.85 -48.74
C LEU A 95 -55.34 -1.13 -48.98
N PRO A 96 -55.85 -0.93 -50.21
CA PRO A 96 -57.24 -1.22 -50.50
C PRO A 96 -57.53 -2.71 -50.28
N PRO A 97 -58.71 -3.07 -49.75
CA PRO A 97 -59.11 -4.47 -49.66
C PRO A 97 -59.16 -5.10 -51.06
N PRO A 98 -58.94 -6.42 -51.19
CA PRO A 98 -59.04 -7.10 -52.47
C PRO A 98 -60.42 -6.83 -53.10
N PRO A 99 -60.49 -6.51 -54.42
CA PRO A 99 -61.71 -6.00 -55.03
C PRO A 99 -62.81 -7.07 -55.07
N PRO A 100 -64.08 -6.72 -54.80
CA PRO A 100 -65.24 -7.50 -55.23
C PRO A 100 -65.41 -7.42 -56.77
N PRO A 101 -66.13 -8.37 -57.41
CA PRO A 101 -66.39 -8.33 -58.86
C PRO A 101 -67.06 -7.00 -59.31
N PRO A 102 -66.87 -6.56 -60.58
CA PRO A 102 -66.74 -5.14 -60.95
C PRO A 102 -68.03 -4.29 -61.07
N PRO A 103 -68.10 -3.12 -60.39
CA PRO A 103 -68.85 -1.90 -60.76
C PRO A 103 -67.89 -0.70 -61.09
N PRO A 104 -68.36 0.48 -61.60
CA PRO A 104 -67.51 1.52 -62.24
C PRO A 104 -66.42 2.12 -61.32
N PRO A 105 -65.32 2.64 -61.90
CA PRO A 105 -64.07 2.87 -61.19
C PRO A 105 -64.15 4.05 -60.20
N PRO A 106 -63.82 3.83 -58.92
CA PRO A 106 -63.63 4.91 -57.95
C PRO A 106 -62.31 5.65 -58.17
N PRO A 107 -62.19 6.91 -57.72
CA PRO A 107 -60.97 7.69 -57.87
C PRO A 107 -59.81 7.08 -57.04
N PRO A 108 -58.57 7.10 -57.56
CA PRO A 108 -57.41 6.57 -56.87
C PRO A 108 -57.09 7.38 -55.60
N PRO A 109 -56.51 6.74 -54.56
CA PRO A 109 -56.02 7.47 -53.40
C PRO A 109 -54.99 8.52 -53.82
N PRO A 110 -54.93 9.67 -53.15
CA PRO A 110 -54.05 10.76 -53.54
C PRO A 110 -52.58 10.32 -53.44
N PRO A 111 -51.78 10.42 -54.52
CA PRO A 111 -50.40 9.92 -54.57
C PRO A 111 -49.45 10.56 -53.53
N ARG A 112 -49.85 11.70 -52.97
CA ARG A 112 -49.08 12.44 -51.96
C ARG A 112 -48.91 11.68 -50.64
N LEU A 113 -49.92 10.91 -50.21
CA LEU A 113 -49.84 10.17 -48.93
C LEU A 113 -48.88 8.99 -49.02
N LEU A 114 -48.90 8.25 -50.13
CA LEU A 114 -47.97 7.15 -50.37
C LEU A 114 -46.52 7.64 -50.44
N LEU A 115 -46.28 8.78 -51.09
CA LEU A 115 -44.97 9.41 -51.15
C LEU A 115 -44.46 9.82 -49.76
N LEU A 116 -45.30 10.44 -48.94
CA LEU A 116 -44.94 10.82 -47.56
C LEU A 116 -44.57 9.60 -46.71
N LEU A 117 -45.32 8.50 -46.85
CA LEU A 117 -45.08 7.30 -46.09
C LEU A 117 -43.80 6.58 -46.54
N LEU A 118 -43.56 6.46 -47.85
CA LEU A 118 -42.32 5.92 -48.38
C LEU A 118 -41.11 6.75 -47.91
N LEU A 119 -41.23 8.08 -47.93
CA LEU A 119 -40.18 8.98 -47.44
C LEU A 119 -39.92 8.78 -45.94
N LEU A 120 -40.97 8.61 -45.14
CA LEU A 120 -40.85 8.32 -43.71
C LEU A 120 -40.17 6.97 -43.44
N LEU A 121 -40.53 5.93 -44.20
CA LEU A 121 -39.90 4.61 -44.11
C LEU A 121 -38.41 4.68 -44.49
N LEU A 122 -38.08 5.35 -45.58
CA LEU A 122 -36.70 5.54 -46.03
C LEU A 122 -35.88 6.32 -44.99
N LEU A 123 -36.45 7.39 -44.42
CA LEU A 123 -35.84 8.16 -43.36
C LEU A 123 -35.54 7.29 -42.14
N LEU A 124 -36.48 6.43 -41.74
CA LEU A 124 -36.29 5.56 -40.60
C LEU A 124 -35.25 4.46 -40.86
N LEU A 125 -35.27 3.86 -42.06
CA LEU A 125 -34.27 2.89 -42.50
C LEU A 125 -32.87 3.49 -42.50
N LEU A 126 -32.73 4.78 -42.86
CA LEU A 126 -31.46 5.51 -42.80
C LEU A 126 -31.06 5.84 -41.35
N LEU A 127 -32.02 6.16 -40.48
CA LEU A 127 -31.77 6.55 -39.10
C LEU A 127 -31.29 5.38 -38.24
N LEU A 128 -31.80 4.17 -38.48
CA LEU A 128 -31.44 2.97 -37.71
C LEU A 128 -29.92 2.67 -37.69
N PRO A 129 -29.21 2.53 -38.83
CA PRO A 129 -27.78 2.29 -38.85
C PRO A 129 -26.98 3.48 -38.29
N LEU A 130 -27.48 4.71 -38.47
CA LEU A 130 -26.85 5.91 -37.89
C LEU A 130 -26.93 5.90 -36.36
N LEU A 131 -28.06 5.46 -35.80
CA LEU A 131 -28.23 5.29 -34.36
C LEU A 131 -27.36 4.14 -33.82
N LEU A 132 -27.23 3.03 -34.56
CA LEU A 132 -26.31 1.95 -34.20
C LEU A 132 -24.83 2.39 -34.24
N LEU A 133 -24.46 3.20 -35.24
CA LEU A 133 -23.13 3.81 -35.31
C LEU A 133 -22.90 4.76 -34.13
N LEU A 134 -23.89 5.58 -33.78
CA LEU A 134 -23.84 6.47 -32.63
C LEU A 134 -23.68 5.67 -31.32
N LEU A 135 -24.40 4.55 -31.17
CA LEU A 135 -24.25 3.62 -30.05
C LEU A 135 -22.82 3.10 -29.97
N LEU A 136 -22.26 2.61 -31.07
CA LEU A 136 -20.89 2.10 -31.10
C LEU A 136 -19.87 3.20 -30.77
N LEU A 137 -20.05 4.38 -31.36
CA LEU A 137 -19.20 5.55 -31.15
C LEU A 137 -19.23 6.01 -29.69
N LEU A 138 -20.37 5.87 -29.01
CA LEU A 138 -20.54 6.22 -27.60
C LEU A 138 -19.99 5.11 -26.69
N LEU A 139 -20.16 3.84 -27.06
CA LEU A 139 -19.68 2.70 -26.27
C LEU A 139 -18.15 2.59 -26.26
N LEU A 140 -17.48 2.92 -27.38
CA LEU A 140 -16.02 2.85 -27.51
C LEU A 140 -15.25 3.70 -26.46
N PRO A 141 -15.48 5.03 -26.33
CA PRO A 141 -14.80 5.86 -25.34
C PRO A 141 -15.15 5.42 -23.91
N LEU A 142 -16.34 4.87 -23.69
CA LEU A 142 -16.75 4.37 -22.38
C LEU A 142 -15.98 3.10 -22.00
N LEU A 143 -15.81 2.16 -22.93
CA LEU A 143 -14.97 0.99 -22.73
C LEU A 143 -13.50 1.37 -22.50
N LEU A 144 -13.00 2.35 -23.26
CA LEU A 144 -11.66 2.89 -23.07
C LEU A 144 -11.50 3.55 -21.69
N LEU A 145 -12.50 4.30 -21.22
CA LEU A 145 -12.50 4.91 -19.89
C LEU A 145 -12.51 3.84 -18.79
N LEU A 146 -13.30 2.78 -18.95
CA LEU A 146 -13.30 1.64 -18.02
C LEU A 146 -11.92 0.95 -17.96
N LEU A 147 -11.31 0.71 -19.12
CA LEU A 147 -9.97 0.14 -19.21
C LEU A 147 -8.92 1.04 -18.55
N LEU A 148 -8.97 2.35 -18.80
CA LEU A 148 -8.08 3.33 -18.20
C LEU A 148 -8.20 3.33 -16.67
N LEU A 149 -9.43 3.24 -16.16
CA LEU A 149 -9.67 3.21 -14.73
C LEU A 149 -9.18 1.89 -14.11
N LEU A 150 -9.41 0.75 -14.77
CA LEU A 150 -8.85 -0.53 -14.33
C LEU A 150 -7.31 -0.48 -14.28
N LEU A 151 -6.68 0.12 -15.29
CA LEU A 151 -5.24 0.34 -15.32
C LEU A 151 -4.79 1.24 -14.18
N LEU A 152 -5.53 2.32 -13.89
CA LEU A 152 -5.25 3.21 -12.76
C LEU A 152 -5.34 2.46 -11.43
N LEU A 153 -6.35 1.60 -11.25
CA LEU A 153 -6.49 0.76 -10.07
C LEU A 153 -5.29 -0.19 -9.92
N LEU A 154 -4.88 -0.85 -11.00
CA LEU A 154 -3.70 -1.72 -11.01
C LEU A 154 -2.43 -0.93 -10.66
N LEU A 155 -2.27 0.25 -11.25
CA LEU A 155 -1.15 1.15 -10.99
C LEU A 155 -1.12 1.63 -9.53
N LEU A 156 -2.27 1.76 -8.88
CA LEU A 156 -2.38 2.12 -7.47
C LEU A 156 -2.10 0.92 -6.54
N LEU A 157 -2.51 -0.28 -6.93
CA LEU A 157 -2.26 -1.50 -6.15
C LEU A 157 -0.79 -1.92 -6.18
N LEU A 158 -0.08 -1.68 -7.28
CA LEU A 158 1.34 -2.01 -7.41
C LEU A 158 2.23 -1.38 -6.32
N PRO A 159 2.22 -0.05 -6.09
CA PRO A 159 3.01 0.57 -5.03
C PRO A 159 2.56 0.12 -3.64
N LEU A 160 1.27 -0.21 -3.42
CA LEU A 160 0.82 -0.80 -2.16
C LEU A 160 1.48 -2.15 -1.89
N LEU A 161 1.53 -3.02 -2.91
CA LEU A 161 2.19 -4.32 -2.82
C LEU A 161 3.70 -4.17 -2.62
N LEU A 162 4.34 -3.24 -3.33
CA LEU A 162 5.75 -2.94 -3.17
C LEU A 162 6.06 -2.35 -1.78
N LEU A 163 5.20 -1.48 -1.26
CA LEU A 163 5.32 -0.92 0.09
C LEU A 163 5.20 -2.02 1.15
N LEU A 164 4.26 -2.95 0.97
CA LEU A 164 4.11 -4.11 1.86
C LEU A 164 5.34 -5.02 1.85
N LEU A 165 5.89 -5.29 0.65
CA LEU A 165 7.12 -6.06 0.51
C LEU A 165 8.30 -5.36 1.18
N LEU A 166 8.43 -4.04 0.96
CA LEU A 166 9.46 -3.22 1.58
C LEU A 166 9.34 -3.23 3.11
N LEU A 167 8.12 -3.13 3.63
CA LEU A 167 7.84 -3.22 5.07
C LEU A 167 8.27 -4.58 5.64
N LEU A 168 7.94 -5.67 4.95
CA LEU A 168 8.34 -7.01 5.35
C LEU A 168 9.86 -7.15 5.37
N LEU A 169 10.54 -6.65 4.33
CA LEU A 169 12.00 -6.66 4.24
C LEU A 169 12.64 -5.83 5.34
N LEU A 170 12.11 -4.63 5.62
CA LEU A 170 12.59 -3.76 6.69
C LEU A 170 12.43 -4.43 8.06
N LEU A 171 11.30 -5.09 8.30
CA LEU A 171 11.05 -5.83 9.53
C LEU A 171 12.03 -7.00 9.70
N LEU A 172 12.32 -7.73 8.61
CA LEU A 172 13.30 -8.80 8.62
C LEU A 172 14.72 -8.28 8.91
N LEU A 173 15.12 -7.20 8.24
CA LEU A 173 16.41 -6.55 8.46
C LEU A 173 16.55 -6.07 9.90
N LEU A 174 15.48 -5.49 10.46
CA LEU A 174 15.43 -5.08 11.84
C LEU A 174 15.67 -6.27 12.78
N LEU A 175 14.93 -7.36 12.57
CA LEU A 175 15.05 -8.55 13.41
C LEU A 175 16.49 -9.07 13.41
N LEU A 176 17.12 -9.08 12.23
CA LEU A 176 18.52 -9.46 12.08
C LEU A 176 19.47 -8.50 12.83
N LEU A 177 19.26 -7.18 12.70
CA LEU A 177 20.08 -6.19 13.37
C LEU A 177 19.95 -6.27 14.90
N LEU A 178 18.73 -6.45 15.40
CA LEU A 178 18.45 -6.66 16.81
C LEU A 178 19.15 -7.92 17.33
N LEU A 179 19.09 -9.02 16.57
CA LEU A 179 19.77 -10.27 16.91
C LEU A 179 21.29 -10.09 16.97
N LEU A 180 21.87 -9.42 15.97
CA LEU A 180 23.31 -9.12 15.93
C LEU A 180 23.74 -8.29 17.13
N LEU A 181 22.97 -7.26 17.46
CA LEU A 181 23.26 -6.40 18.60
C LEU A 181 23.12 -7.13 19.93
N LEU A 182 22.09 -7.98 20.07
CA LEU A 182 21.93 -8.83 21.25
C LEU A 182 23.13 -9.76 21.43
N LEU A 183 23.63 -10.35 20.34
CA LEU A 183 24.83 -11.18 20.35
C LEU A 183 26.07 -10.39 20.77
N LEU A 184 26.24 -9.16 20.27
CA LEU A 184 27.34 -8.27 20.68
C LEU A 184 27.24 -7.89 22.16
N LEU A 185 26.04 -7.59 22.65
CA LEU A 185 25.79 -7.30 24.06
C LEU A 185 26.13 -8.51 24.93
N LEU A 186 25.73 -9.71 24.52
CA LEU A 186 26.05 -10.95 25.21
C LEU A 186 27.56 -11.19 25.27
N GLN A 187 28.26 -10.96 24.16
CA GLN A 187 29.73 -11.09 24.10
C GLN A 187 30.42 -10.09 25.04
N LEU A 188 29.95 -8.84 25.07
CA LEU A 188 30.47 -7.80 25.97
C LEU A 188 30.22 -8.16 27.44
N LEU A 189 29.03 -8.66 27.77
CA LEU A 189 28.67 -9.10 29.11
C LEU A 189 29.55 -10.27 29.56
N LEU A 190 29.79 -11.25 28.69
CA LEU A 190 30.68 -12.37 28.96
C LEU A 190 32.12 -11.91 29.20
N LEU A 191 32.61 -10.95 28.42
CA LEU A 191 33.93 -10.34 28.63
C LEU A 191 34.01 -9.60 29.97
N LEU A 192 32.98 -8.84 30.34
CA LEU A 192 32.89 -8.18 31.64
C LEU A 192 32.90 -9.20 32.78
N LEU A 193 32.12 -10.29 32.66
CA LEU A 193 32.09 -11.36 33.64
C LEU A 193 33.46 -12.03 33.80
N LEU A 194 34.13 -12.31 32.68
CA LEU A 194 35.48 -12.88 32.68
C LEU A 194 36.48 -11.95 33.37
N LEU A 195 36.43 -10.64 33.07
CA LEU A 195 37.28 -9.64 33.70
C LEU A 195 37.02 -9.55 35.21
N LEU A 196 35.75 -9.58 35.63
CA LEU A 196 35.37 -9.57 37.03
C LEU A 196 35.86 -10.83 37.76
N LEU A 197 35.74 -12.00 37.13
CA LEU A 197 36.23 -13.25 37.67
C LEU A 197 37.76 -13.23 37.83
N LEU A 198 38.48 -12.76 36.80
CA LEU A 198 39.93 -12.58 36.86
C LEU A 198 40.33 -11.64 38.00
N LEU A 199 39.60 -10.55 38.16
CA LEU A 199 39.81 -9.61 39.26
C LEU A 199 39.61 -10.27 40.63
N LEU A 200 38.52 -11.01 40.79
CA LEU A 200 38.19 -11.70 42.03
C LEU A 200 39.29 -12.71 42.40
N LEU A 201 39.89 -13.38 41.42
CA LEU A 201 41.02 -14.30 41.62
C LEU A 201 42.33 -13.57 41.94
N LEU A 202 42.60 -12.43 41.33
CA LEU A 202 43.83 -11.65 41.57
C LEU A 202 43.81 -10.89 42.91
N LEU A 203 42.64 -10.48 43.39
CA LEU A 203 42.49 -9.73 44.62
C LEU A 203 43.11 -10.43 45.86
N PRO A 204 42.82 -11.71 46.18
CA PRO A 204 43.44 -12.38 47.33
C PRO A 204 44.95 -12.54 47.16
N LEU A 205 45.46 -12.76 45.93
CA LEU A 205 46.88 -12.83 45.65
C LEU A 205 47.58 -11.49 45.93
N LEU A 206 46.96 -10.38 45.53
CA LEU A 206 47.45 -9.04 45.81
C LEU A 206 47.42 -8.70 47.30
N LEU A 207 46.35 -9.09 48.01
CA LEU A 207 46.24 -8.91 49.47
C LEU A 207 47.31 -9.71 50.20
N LEU A 208 47.55 -10.95 49.79
CA LEU A 208 48.62 -11.79 50.34
C LEU A 208 49.99 -11.13 50.13
N LEU A 209 50.26 -10.65 48.92
CA LEU A 209 51.50 -9.94 48.60
C LEU A 209 51.68 -8.67 49.46
N LEU A 210 50.61 -7.90 49.66
CA LEU A 210 50.63 -6.71 50.51
C LEU A 210 50.93 -7.08 51.96
N LEU A 211 50.28 -8.11 52.49
CA LEU A 211 50.48 -8.59 53.86
C LEU A 211 51.92 -9.07 54.08
N LEU A 212 52.48 -9.82 53.12
CA LEU A 212 53.89 -10.20 53.13
C LEU A 212 54.82 -8.98 53.16
N LEU A 213 54.52 -7.97 52.35
CA LEU A 213 55.32 -6.74 52.30
C LEU A 213 55.24 -5.93 53.61
N LEU A 214 54.06 -5.86 54.24
CA LEU A 214 53.89 -5.22 55.55
C LEU A 214 54.63 -5.95 56.66
N LEU A 215 54.57 -7.29 56.67
CA LEU A 215 55.33 -8.10 57.63
C LEU A 215 56.84 -7.87 57.51
N LEU A 216 57.36 -7.80 56.28
CA LEU A 216 58.77 -7.49 56.02
C LEU A 216 59.16 -6.10 56.53
N LEU A 217 58.32 -5.08 56.30
CA LEU A 217 58.57 -3.72 56.80
C LEU A 217 58.53 -3.64 58.32
N HIS A 218 57.55 -4.30 58.96
CA HIS A 218 57.42 -4.32 60.42
C HIS A 218 58.63 -5.00 61.07
N HIS A 219 59.08 -6.14 60.50
CA HIS A 219 60.28 -6.81 60.96
C HIS A 219 61.51 -5.90 60.88
N HIS A 220 61.64 -5.13 59.79
CA HIS A 220 62.74 -4.19 59.62
C HIS A 220 62.71 -3.05 60.66
N HIS A 221 61.53 -2.53 61.01
CA HIS A 221 61.39 -1.46 61.99
C HIS A 221 61.72 -1.90 63.43
N HIS A 222 61.42 -3.15 63.80
CA HIS A 222 61.77 -3.70 65.11
C HIS A 222 63.29 -3.82 65.32
N HIS A 223 64.03 -4.20 64.28
CA HIS A 223 65.49 -4.26 64.35
C HIS A 223 66.14 -2.88 64.54
N HIS A 224 65.50 -1.81 64.06
CA HIS A 224 66.01 -0.45 64.24
C HIS A 224 65.76 0.14 65.65
N HIS A 225 64.78 -0.35 66.41
CA HIS A 225 64.54 0.13 67.79
C HIS A 225 65.42 -0.54 68.85
N HIS A 226 65.95 -1.74 68.59
CA HIS A 226 66.91 -2.38 69.49
C HIS A 226 68.36 -1.89 69.34
N SER A 227 68.60 -0.95 68.42
CA SER A 227 69.92 -0.41 68.11
C SER A 227 70.12 1.04 68.58
N GLN A 228 69.23 1.56 69.43
CA GLN A 228 69.39 2.82 70.18
C GLN A 228 69.40 2.51 71.68
#